data_AF-A0A412AYG4-F1
#
_entry.id   AF-A0A412AYG4-F1
#
_cell.length_a   1.000
_cell.length_b   1.000
_cell.length_c   1.000
_cell.angle_alpha   90.00
_cell.angle_beta   90.00
_cell.angle_gamma   90.00
#
_symmetry.space_group_name_H-M   'P 1'
#
loop_
_entity.id
_entity.type
_entity.pdbx_description
1 polymer ?
#
loop_
_entity_poly.entity_id
_entity_poly.type
_entity_poly.pdbx_seq_one_letter_code
_entity_poly.pdbx_strand_id
1 'polypeptide(L)'
;MAFIELDQCIDRLWVNDLGIEHLLCDYIEVRGVKIPVFNTRLAEALNELKEDQKTVLLQNVILKIPLNQIADDLGISTRMVEKHKHNALLFLKRWLIHHE
;
A
#
# COMPACT_ATOMS: atom_id res chain seq x y z
N MET A 1 -15.14 -19.73 21.59
CA MET A 1 -15.78 -19.25 20.35
C MET A 1 -16.34 -17.87 20.65
N ALA A 2 -15.54 -16.83 20.44
CA ALA A 2 -15.96 -15.45 20.66
C ALA A 2 -15.50 -14.66 19.43
N PHE A 3 -16.36 -14.65 18.41
CA PHE A 3 -16.13 -13.95 17.14
C PHE A 3 -17.29 -12.98 16.84
N ILE A 4 -18.10 -12.63 17.84
CA ILE A 4 -19.35 -11.89 17.69
C ILE A 4 -19.32 -10.59 18.51
N GLU A 5 -18.19 -9.87 18.54
CA GLU A 5 -18.17 -8.51 19.13
C GLU A 5 -17.24 -7.52 18.39
N LEU A 6 -16.60 -7.90 17.28
CA LEU A 6 -15.72 -6.95 16.58
C LEU A 6 -16.51 -5.93 15.74
N ASP A 7 -17.61 -6.35 15.11
CA ASP A 7 -18.48 -5.45 14.32
C ASP A 7 -19.11 -4.35 15.20
N GLN A 8 -19.46 -4.65 16.45
CA GLN A 8 -20.04 -3.67 17.37
C GLN A 8 -19.01 -2.69 17.95
N CYS A 9 -17.72 -3.01 17.87
CA CYS A 9 -16.63 -2.11 18.27
C CYS A 9 -16.28 -1.10 17.16
N ILE A 10 -16.38 -1.50 15.88
CA ILE A 10 -16.00 -0.64 14.75
C ILE A 10 -16.92 0.58 14.68
N ASP A 11 -18.23 0.41 14.88
CA ASP A 11 -19.18 1.53 14.88
C ASP A 11 -19.01 2.48 16.09
N ARG A 12 -18.41 2.01 17.19
CA ARG A 12 -18.10 2.83 18.37
C ARG A 12 -16.75 3.54 18.30
N LEU A 13 -15.88 3.18 17.34
CA LEU A 13 -14.54 3.75 17.18
C LEU A 13 -14.50 4.99 16.28
N TRP A 14 -15.63 5.40 15.71
CA TRP A 14 -15.80 6.73 15.10
C TRP A 14 -15.95 7.83 16.17
N VAL A 15 -15.13 7.78 17.22
CA VAL A 15 -14.94 8.93 18.10
C VAL A 15 -14.03 9.89 17.33
N ASN A 16 -14.57 11.07 17.05
CA ASN A 16 -13.88 12.21 16.44
C ASN A 16 -12.77 12.75 17.37
N ASP A 17 -11.76 11.93 17.67
CA ASP A 17 -10.54 12.35 18.33
C ASP A 17 -9.44 12.48 17.27
N LEU A 18 -9.16 13.74 16.90
CA LEU A 18 -8.17 14.21 15.91
C LEU A 18 -6.72 13.74 16.14
N GLY A 19 -6.47 12.83 17.08
CA GLY A 19 -5.16 12.28 17.44
C GLY A 19 -5.06 10.74 17.44
N ILE A 20 -6.17 9.99 17.30
CA ILE A 20 -6.15 8.51 17.35
C ILE A 20 -6.00 7.88 15.95
N GLU A 21 -6.25 8.64 14.90
CA GLU A 21 -6.21 8.14 13.51
C GLU A 21 -4.82 7.59 13.11
N HIS A 22 -3.76 8.15 13.71
CA HIS A 22 -2.38 7.68 13.56
C HIS A 22 -2.05 6.39 14.34
N LEU A 23 -2.91 5.96 15.27
CA LEU A 23 -2.74 4.69 16.01
C LEU A 23 -3.31 3.48 15.24
N LEU A 24 -4.08 3.70 14.17
CA LEU A 24 -4.85 2.65 13.49
C LEU A 24 -4.35 2.34 12.07
N CYS A 25 -3.51 3.18 11.47
CA CYS A 25 -2.96 2.92 10.14
C CYS A 25 -1.67 3.70 9.87
N ASP A 26 -0.82 3.12 9.02
CA ASP A 26 0.35 3.79 8.46
C ASP A 26 -0.04 4.58 7.21
N TYR A 27 0.65 5.68 6.94
CA TYR A 27 0.42 6.49 5.74
C TYR A 27 1.60 6.39 4.78
N ILE A 28 1.31 6.12 3.51
CA ILE A 28 2.30 6.15 2.43
C ILE A 28 1.94 7.29 1.48
N GLU A 29 2.87 8.21 1.27
CA GLU A 29 2.68 9.32 0.33
C GLU A 29 3.11 8.93 -1.08
N VAL A 30 2.23 9.13 -2.06
CA VAL A 30 2.50 8.87 -3.48
C VAL A 30 1.91 10.02 -4.30
N ARG A 31 2.77 10.76 -5.02
CA ARG A 31 2.37 11.95 -5.81
C ARG A 31 1.56 12.98 -4.99
N GLY A 32 1.92 13.19 -3.73
CA GLY A 32 1.20 14.11 -2.83
C GLY A 32 -0.13 13.57 -2.30
N VAL A 33 -0.51 12.33 -2.64
CA VAL A 33 -1.68 11.64 -2.07
C VAL A 33 -1.21 10.77 -0.92
N LYS A 34 -1.77 10.98 0.28
CA LYS A 34 -1.55 10.11 1.45
C LYS A 34 -2.50 8.92 1.38
N ILE A 35 -1.94 7.72 1.29
CA ILE A 35 -2.68 6.45 1.23
C ILE A 35 -2.63 5.80 2.61
N PRO A 36 -3.77 5.58 3.29
CA PRO A 36 -3.82 4.85 4.55
C PRO A 36 -3.65 3.34 4.31
N VAL A 37 -2.81 2.71 5.12
CA VAL A 37 -2.54 1.27 5.13
C VAL A 37 -2.84 0.75 6.53
N PHE A 38 -4.00 0.12 6.68
CA PHE A 38 -4.50 -0.38 7.97
C PHE A 38 -3.83 -1.68 8.43
N ASN A 39 -3.23 -2.43 7.50
CA ASN A 39 -2.53 -3.65 7.82
C ASN A 39 -1.04 -3.34 8.02
N THR A 40 -0.58 -3.38 9.27
CA THR A 40 0.81 -3.07 9.63
C THR A 40 1.83 -3.93 8.89
N ARG A 41 1.55 -5.24 8.73
CA ARG A 41 2.42 -6.14 7.96
C ARG A 41 2.50 -5.74 6.49
N LEU A 42 1.40 -5.31 5.90
CA LEU A 42 1.41 -4.80 4.53
C LEU A 42 2.17 -3.47 4.44
N ALA A 43 2.04 -2.58 5.43
CA ALA A 43 2.77 -1.33 5.48
C ALA A 43 4.29 -1.56 5.56
N GLU A 44 4.73 -2.47 6.42
CA GLU A 44 6.12 -2.94 6.52
C GLU A 44 6.61 -3.50 5.19
N ALA A 45 5.88 -4.43 4.58
CA ALA A 45 6.22 -5.02 3.29
C ALA A 45 6.34 -3.96 2.18
N LEU A 46 5.43 -2.98 2.16
CA LEU A 46 5.46 -1.87 1.21
C LEU A 46 6.64 -0.93 1.45
N ASN A 47 7.10 -0.78 2.70
CA ASN A 47 8.25 0.03 3.06
C ASN A 47 9.58 -0.66 2.74
N GLU A 48 9.62 -1.99 2.65
CA GLU A 48 10.80 -2.75 2.21
C GLU A 48 10.97 -2.84 0.69
N LEU A 49 9.95 -2.48 -0.09
CA LEU A 49 10.07 -2.39 -1.55
C LEU A 49 11.08 -1.32 -1.95
N LYS A 50 11.80 -1.57 -3.05
CA LYS A 50 12.60 -0.52 -3.70
C LYS A 50 11.70 0.63 -4.13
N GLU A 51 12.18 1.87 -4.02
CA GLU A 51 11.39 3.06 -4.32
C GLU A 51 10.73 3.04 -5.71
N ASP A 52 11.47 2.67 -6.77
CA ASP A 52 10.89 2.57 -8.12
C ASP A 52 9.77 1.51 -8.21
N GLN A 53 9.93 0.40 -7.49
CA GLN A 53 8.94 -0.68 -7.46
C GLN A 53 7.69 -0.28 -6.68
N LYS A 54 7.89 0.34 -5.50
CA LYS A 54 6.83 0.90 -4.66
C LYS A 54 6.05 1.97 -5.42
N THR A 55 6.76 2.90 -6.05
CA THR A 55 6.20 3.99 -6.84
C THR A 55 5.33 3.46 -7.98
N VAL A 56 5.89 2.58 -8.82
CA VAL A 56 5.14 1.99 -9.95
C VAL A 56 3.92 1.21 -9.45
N LEU A 57 4.08 0.40 -8.40
CA LEU A 57 3.00 -0.42 -7.86
C LEU A 57 1.86 0.46 -7.35
N LEU A 58 2.16 1.45 -6.50
CA LEU A 58 1.14 2.28 -5.87
C LEU A 58 0.48 3.23 -6.87
N GLN A 59 1.24 3.84 -7.78
CA GLN A 59 0.66 4.68 -8.84
C GLN A 59 -0.27 3.87 -9.75
N ASN A 60 0.10 2.64 -10.13
CA ASN A 60 -0.72 1.85 -11.02
C ASN A 60 -1.92 1.20 -10.34
N VAL A 61 -1.71 0.57 -9.18
CA VAL A 61 -2.74 -0.24 -8.51
C VAL A 61 -3.69 0.62 -7.71
N ILE A 62 -3.18 1.64 -7.00
CA ILE A 62 -3.99 2.49 -6.12
C ILE A 62 -4.50 3.71 -6.87
N LEU A 63 -3.59 4.49 -7.48
CA LEU A 63 -3.98 5.72 -8.20
C LEU A 63 -4.52 5.48 -9.62
N LYS A 64 -4.55 4.21 -10.08
CA LYS A 64 -5.04 3.79 -11.40
C LYS A 64 -4.36 4.45 -12.58
N ILE A 65 -3.13 4.94 -12.40
CA ILE A 65 -2.36 5.57 -13.47
C ILE A 65 -1.88 4.48 -14.45
N PRO A 66 -2.12 4.62 -15.76
CA PRO A 66 -1.67 3.68 -16.77
C PRO A 66 -0.14 3.49 -16.78
N LEU A 67 0.35 2.27 -17.05
CA LEU A 67 1.79 1.97 -17.01
C LEU A 67 2.61 2.75 -18.05
N ASN A 68 2.03 3.05 -19.21
CA ASN A 68 2.67 3.89 -20.22
C ASN A 68 2.86 5.32 -19.72
N GLN A 69 1.86 5.90 -19.05
CA GLN A 69 2.00 7.23 -18.46
C GLN A 69 3.04 7.24 -17.34
N ILE A 70 3.09 6.19 -16.50
CA ILE A 70 4.14 6.06 -15.48
C ILE A 70 5.53 5.92 -16.13
N ALA A 71 5.63 5.22 -17.25
CA ALA A 71 6.87 5.07 -18.00
C ALA A 71 7.37 6.41 -18.54
N ASP A 72 6.46 7.21 -19.10
CA ASP A 72 6.73 8.57 -19.57
C ASP A 72 7.17 9.48 -18.41
N ASP A 73 6.43 9.47 -17.30
CA ASP A 73 6.71 10.29 -16.10
C ASP A 73 8.09 9.95 -15.48
N LEU A 74 8.49 8.67 -15.51
CA LEU A 74 9.77 8.19 -14.96
C LEU A 74 10.92 8.22 -15.99
N GLY A 75 10.65 8.52 -17.26
CA GLY A 75 11.66 8.52 -18.33
C GLY A 75 12.28 7.14 -18.61
N ILE A 76 11.52 6.06 -18.41
CA ILE A 76 11.97 4.66 -18.61
C ILE A 76 11.04 3.92 -19.57
N SER A 77 11.49 2.80 -20.13
CA SER A 77 10.64 2.00 -21.03
C SER A 77 9.44 1.38 -20.30
N THR A 78 8.31 1.22 -21.01
CA THR A 78 7.13 0.50 -20.51
C THR A 78 7.47 -0.90 -20.00
N ARG A 79 8.37 -1.61 -20.68
CA ARG A 79 8.86 -2.93 -20.26
C ARG A 79 9.54 -2.89 -18.89
N MET A 80 10.27 -1.82 -18.58
CA MET A 80 10.92 -1.66 -17.29
C MET A 80 9.88 -1.40 -16.19
N VAL A 81 8.89 -0.54 -16.45
CA VAL A 81 7.77 -0.30 -15.52
C VAL A 81 7.00 -1.60 -15.23
N GLU A 82 6.68 -2.39 -16.25
CA GLU A 82 6.07 -3.71 -16.10
C GLU A 82 6.92 -4.64 -15.21
N LYS A 83 8.24 -4.65 -15.42
CA LYS A 83 9.18 -5.42 -14.60
C LYS A 83 9.21 -4.94 -13.15
N HIS A 84 9.21 -3.62 -12.91
CA HIS A 84 9.13 -3.06 -11.55
C HIS A 84 7.84 -3.50 -10.85
N LYS A 85 6.69 -3.38 -11.52
CA LYS A 85 5.40 -3.83 -10.99
C LYS A 85 5.41 -5.33 -10.67
N HIS A 86 5.88 -6.15 -11.60
CA HIS A 86 5.92 -7.60 -11.44
C HIS A 86 6.80 -8.00 -10.25
N ASN A 87 8.00 -7.40 -10.14
CA ASN A 87 8.91 -7.66 -9.03
C ASN A 87 8.33 -7.21 -7.69
N ALA A 88 7.62 -6.07 -7.66
CA ALA A 88 6.94 -5.59 -6.46
C ALA A 88 5.89 -6.59 -5.97
N LEU A 89 5.03 -7.07 -6.88
CA LEU A 89 3.99 -8.07 -6.55
C LEU A 89 4.59 -9.40 -6.09
N LEU A 90 5.65 -9.87 -6.75
CA LEU A 90 6.35 -11.09 -6.34
C LEU A 90 6.99 -10.94 -4.96
N PHE A 91 7.61 -9.79 -4.69
CA PHE A 91 8.19 -9.50 -3.38
C PHE A 91 7.12 -9.54 -2.30
N LEU A 92 6.04 -8.76 -2.46
CA LEU A 92 4.95 -8.69 -1.47
C LEU A 92 4.34 -10.07 -1.22
N LYS A 93 4.08 -10.85 -2.29
CA LYS A 93 3.55 -12.21 -2.15
C LYS A 93 4.47 -13.08 -1.29
N ARG A 94 5.77 -13.08 -1.56
CA ARG A 94 6.74 -13.89 -0.79
C ARG A 94 6.86 -13.38 0.64
N TRP A 95 7.00 -12.08 0.82
CA TRP A 95 7.19 -11.46 2.12
C TRP A 95 6.01 -11.74 3.05
N LEU A 96 4.77 -11.62 2.53
CA LEU A 96 3.56 -11.87 3.32
C LEU A 96 3.40 -13.35 3.68
N ILE A 97 3.74 -14.29 2.80
CA ILE A 97 3.69 -15.73 3.10
C ILE A 97 4.74 -16.13 4.15
N HIS A 98 5.96 -15.58 4.06
CA HIS A 98 7.05 -15.97 4.97
C HIS A 98 6.93 -15.44 6.40
N HIS A 99 6.04 -14.46 6.62
CA HIS A 99 5.80 -13.85 7.93
C HIS A 99 4.39 -14.16 8.48
N GLU A 100 3.69 -15.17 7.93
CA GLU A 100 2.48 -15.78 8.54
C GLU A 100 2.82 -16.60 9.79
#